data_AF-A0A396RQ12-F1
#
_entry.id   AF-A0A396RQ12-F1
#
_cell.length_a   1.000
_cell.length_b   1.000
_cell.length_c   1.000
_cell.angle_alpha   90.00
_cell.angle_beta   90.00
_cell.angle_gamma   90.00
#
_symmetry.space_group_name_H-M   'P 1'
#
loop_
_entity.id
_entity.type
_entity.pdbx_description
1 polymer ?
#
loop_
_entity_poly.entity_id
_entity_poly.type
_entity_poly.pdbx_seq_one_letter_code
_entity_poly.pdbx_strand_id
1 'polypeptide(L)' 'MTALSVRFARALSQGRRIKPAAQTRPQLLASLLRKRAAAHAVGADELEALLRDQIRWALPVDKNPEARTD' A
#
# COMPACT_ATOMS: atom_id res chain seq x y z
N MET A 1 -14.36 -21.69 -13.98
CA MET A 1 -13.74 -20.35 -13.87
C MET A 1 -14.54 -19.36 -14.70
N THR A 2 -14.90 -18.21 -14.14
CA THR A 2 -15.74 -17.21 -14.86
C THR A 2 -14.85 -16.27 -15.69
N ALA A 3 -15.39 -15.70 -16.77
CA ALA A 3 -14.64 -14.76 -17.62
C ALA A 3 -14.16 -13.51 -16.83
N LEU A 4 -14.88 -13.13 -15.77
CA LEU A 4 -14.53 -12.02 -14.88
C LEU A 4 -13.23 -12.27 -14.13
N SER A 5 -13.04 -13.48 -13.58
CA SER A 5 -11.83 -13.82 -12.81
C SER A 5 -10.58 -13.82 -13.70
N VAL A 6 -10.71 -14.24 -14.97
CA VAL A 6 -9.61 -14.21 -15.95
C VAL A 6 -9.22 -12.79 -16.32
N ARG A 7 -10.21 -11.89 -16.53
CA ARG A 7 -9.95 -10.47 -16.82
C ARG A 7 -9.29 -9.77 -15.64
N PHE A 8 -9.74 -10.05 -14.43
CA PHE A 8 -9.15 -9.50 -13.21
C PHE A 8 -7.71 -9.99 -12.99
N ALA A 9 -7.46 -11.28 -13.13
CA ALA A 9 -6.11 -11.85 -13.05
C ALA A 9 -5.16 -11.25 -14.11
N ARG A 10 -5.65 -11.02 -15.33
CA ARG A 10 -4.88 -10.39 -16.42
C ARG A 10 -4.58 -8.92 -16.12
N ALA A 11 -5.56 -8.16 -15.60
CA ALA A 11 -5.36 -6.77 -15.19
C ALA A 11 -4.33 -6.66 -14.04
N LEU A 12 -4.42 -7.54 -13.04
CA LEU A 12 -3.44 -7.65 -11.94
C LEU A 12 -2.02 -7.95 -12.46
N SER A 13 -1.90 -8.90 -13.38
CA SER A 13 -0.60 -9.30 -13.95
C SER A 13 0.02 -8.18 -14.77
N GLN A 14 -0.78 -7.42 -15.52
CA GLN A 14 -0.31 -6.26 -16.29
C GLN A 14 0.08 -5.09 -15.38
N GLY A 15 -0.68 -4.83 -14.31
CA GLY A 15 -0.34 -3.82 -13.31
C GLY A 15 1.00 -4.09 -12.60
N ARG A 16 1.39 -5.37 -12.43
CA ARG A 16 2.69 -5.77 -11.85
C ARG A 16 3.86 -5.67 -12.84
N ARG A 17 3.60 -5.67 -14.16
CA ARG A 17 4.64 -5.54 -15.20
C ARG A 17 5.11 -4.11 -15.41
N ILE A 18 4.26 -3.14 -15.08
CA ILE A 18 4.66 -1.73 -15.05
C ILE A 18 5.60 -1.58 -13.86
N LYS A 19 6.90 -1.67 -14.11
CA LYS A 19 7.93 -1.37 -13.12
C LYS A 19 7.78 0.14 -12.82
N PRO A 20 7.27 0.54 -11.64
CA PRO A 20 7.20 1.96 -11.35
C PRO A 20 8.63 2.50 -11.36
N ALA A 21 8.83 3.70 -11.92
CA ALA A 21 10.06 4.46 -11.76
C ALA A 21 10.47 4.43 -10.28
N ALA A 22 11.78 4.44 -10.00
CA ALA A 22 12.35 4.29 -8.64
C ALA A 22 11.53 5.11 -7.64
N GLN A 23 10.66 4.42 -6.89
CA GLN A 23 9.59 5.08 -6.17
C GLN A 23 10.20 5.74 -4.95
N THR A 24 10.11 7.06 -4.86
CA THR A 24 10.61 7.77 -3.68
C THR A 24 9.79 7.36 -2.46
N ARG A 25 10.37 7.40 -1.26
CA ARG A 25 9.67 7.02 -0.02
C ARG A 25 8.31 7.74 0.14
N PRO A 26 8.19 9.06 -0.13
CA PRO A 26 6.89 9.75 -0.14
C PRO A 26 5.89 9.19 -1.16
N GLN A 27 6.35 8.84 -2.36
CA GLN A 27 5.48 8.26 -3.40
C GLN A 27 4.98 6.86 -3.01
N LEU A 28 5.83 6.05 -2.36
CA LEU A 28 5.46 4.74 -1.83
C LEU A 28 4.38 4.90 -0.75
N LEU A 29 4.60 5.79 0.22
CA LEU A 29 3.64 6.07 1.29
C LEU A 29 2.29 6.54 0.73
N ALA A 30 2.30 7.47 -0.23
CA ALA A 30 1.10 7.94 -0.90
C ALA A 30 0.37 6.82 -1.67
N SER A 31 1.10 5.84 -2.22
CA SER A 31 0.50 4.66 -2.84
C SER A 31 -0.18 3.76 -1.81
N LEU A 32 0.50 3.46 -0.71
CA LEU A 32 -0.02 2.61 0.37
C LEU A 32 -1.27 3.22 1.02
N LEU A 33 -1.27 4.53 1.29
CA LEU A 33 -2.41 5.23 1.86
C LEU A 33 -3.64 5.17 0.93
N ARG A 34 -3.45 5.36 -0.38
CA ARG A 34 -4.54 5.22 -1.37
C ARG A 34 -5.10 3.80 -1.40
N LYS A 35 -4.24 2.78 -1.36
CA LYS A 35 -4.68 1.38 -1.29
C LYS A 35 -5.47 1.11 -0.02
N ARG A 36 -5.05 1.67 1.12
CA ARG A 36 -5.77 1.51 2.40
C ARG A 36 -7.16 2.14 2.35
N ALA A 37 -7.27 3.35 1.80
CA ALA A 37 -8.56 4.01 1.62
C ALA A 37 -9.51 3.17 0.74
N ALA A 38 -8.99 2.57 -0.34
CA ALA A 38 -9.76 1.67 -1.18
C ALA A 38 -10.18 0.38 -0.44
N ALA A 39 -9.28 -0.22 0.34
CA ALA A 39 -9.58 -1.42 1.15
C ALA A 39 -10.68 -1.14 2.19
N HIS A 40 -10.57 -0.03 2.92
CA HIS A 40 -11.59 0.42 3.86
C HIS A 40 -12.94 0.67 3.18
N ALA A 41 -12.94 1.33 2.00
CA ALA A 41 -14.17 1.64 1.27
C ALA A 41 -14.94 0.39 0.80
N VAL A 42 -14.26 -0.74 0.62
CA VAL A 42 -14.89 -2.02 0.22
C VAL A 42 -15.03 -3.01 1.37
N GLY A 43 -14.71 -2.62 2.61
CA GLY A 43 -14.79 -3.50 3.80
C GLY A 43 -13.80 -4.66 3.79
N ALA A 44 -12.64 -4.51 3.15
CA ALA A 44 -11.61 -5.54 3.10
C ALA A 44 -10.68 -5.46 4.32
N ASP A 45 -11.18 -5.84 5.50
CA ASP A 45 -10.52 -5.62 6.80
C ASP A 45 -9.14 -6.27 6.90
N GLU A 46 -8.96 -7.51 6.42
CA GLU A 46 -7.66 -8.19 6.42
C GLU A 46 -6.63 -7.46 5.55
N LEU A 47 -7.06 -6.98 4.38
CA LEU A 47 -6.20 -6.20 3.48
C LEU A 47 -5.87 -4.84 4.10
N GLU A 48 -6.83 -4.20 4.76
CA GLU A 48 -6.61 -2.96 5.47
C GLU A 48 -5.58 -3.13 6.59
N ALA A 49 -5.69 -4.19 7.40
CA ALA A 49 -4.76 -4.50 8.47
C ALA A 49 -3.32 -4.68 7.94
N LEU A 50 -3.17 -5.45 6.87
CA LEU A 50 -1.87 -5.68 6.22
C LEU A 50 -1.27 -4.37 5.69
N LEU A 51 -2.08 -3.51 5.07
CA LEU A 51 -1.64 -2.21 4.58
C LEU A 51 -1.26 -1.25 5.72
N ARG A 52 -1.94 -1.30 6.86
CA ARG A 52 -1.58 -0.52 8.06
C ARG A 52 -0.20 -0.90 8.57
N ASP A 53 0.11 -2.20 8.62
CA ASP A 53 1.43 -2.67 9.01
C ASP A 53 2.49 -2.20 8.01
N GLN A 54 2.28 -2.38 6.71
CA GLN A 54 3.23 -1.90 5.69
C GLN A 54 3.50 -0.39 5.80
N ILE A 55 2.47 0.41 6.07
CA ILE A 55 2.61 1.86 6.30
C ILE A 55 3.46 2.13 7.53
N ARG A 56 3.23 1.42 8.64
CA ARG A 56 4.00 1.57 9.88
C ARG A 56 5.49 1.27 9.68
N TRP A 57 5.81 0.28 8.85
CA TRP A 57 7.20 -0.05 8.49
C TRP A 57 7.83 0.99 7.54
N ALA A 58 7.03 1.67 6.71
CA ALA A 58 7.53 2.67 5.77
C ALA A 58 7.74 4.06 6.40
N LEU A 59 7.11 4.34 7.54
CA LEU A 59 7.23 5.61 8.25
C LEU A 59 8.50 5.64 9.12
N PRO A 60 9.30 6.72 9.08
CA PRO A 60 10.31 6.99 10.09
C PRO A 60 9.58 7.45 11.35
N VAL A 61 9.04 6.50 12.12
CA VAL A 61 8.54 6.80 13.46
C VAL A 61 9.77 6.82 14.36
N ASP A 62 10.23 8.01 14.72
CA ASP A 62 11.23 8.16 15.77
C ASP A 62 10.66 7.51 17.03
N LYS A 63 11.22 6.37 17.41
CA LYS A 63 10.78 5.62 18.59
C LYS A 63 11.22 6.31 19.89
N ASN A 64 12.00 7.39 19.78
CA ASN A 64 12.47 8.18 20.89
C ASN A 64 11.86 9.60 20.84
N PRO A 65 10.76 9.86 21.56
CA PRO A 65 10.18 11.19 21.64
C PRO A 65 11.10 12.21 22.32
N GLU A 66 12.13 11.76 23.06
CA GLU A 66 13.11 12.60 23.77
C GLU A 66 14.22 13.13 22.86
N ALA A 67 14.39 12.60 21.65
CA ALA A 67 15.42 13.05 20.70
C ALA A 67 15.04 14.36 19.97
N ARG A 68 13.91 14.96 20.35
CA ARG A 68 13.34 16.18 19.76
C ARG A 68 13.58 17.37 20.69
N THR A 69 14.78 17.48 21.22
CA THR A 69 15.26 18.66 21.93
C THR A 69 16.44 19.23 21.16
N ASP A 70 16.16 20.03 20.14
CA ASP A 70 17.09 20.99 19.53
C ASP A 70 16.28 22.17 18.96
#